data_AF-A0AAD4LRA0-F1
#
_entry.id   AF-A0AAD4LRA0-F1
#
_cell.length_a   1.000
_cell.length_b   1.000
_cell.length_c   1.000
_cell.angle_alpha   90.00
_cell.angle_beta   90.00
_cell.angle_gamma   90.00
#
_symmetry.space_group_name_H-M   'P 1'
#
loop_
_entity.id
_entity.type
_entity.pdbx_description
1 polymer ?
#
loop_
_entity_poly.entity_id
_entity_poly.type
_entity_poly.pdbx_seq_one_letter_code
_entity_poly.pdbx_strand_id
1 'polypeptide(L)'
;MTCIMQQVCSRIARRATPLVRHVSSKPNLQTLPADGFALPPKKLRALVTLYHQSKSFITPENLDESIDHAFLEVPGMRAFGHRKIDWPSLRLEVKGRERLSKFGFPETLTSTLGRYEAGYEEREARVEQVFDAMYGTWQTNKPGLELLQDTWEDVEQRLKDEEEP
;
A
#
# COMPACT_ATOMS: atom_id res chain seq x y z
N MET A 1 -46.00 21.47 46.18
CA MET A 1 -45.92 20.06 45.74
C MET A 1 -44.97 19.98 44.56
N THR A 2 -44.07 19.01 44.62
CA THR A 2 -42.74 18.93 44.01
C THR A 2 -42.70 18.25 42.63
N CYS A 3 -41.63 18.56 41.88
CA CYS A 3 -40.89 17.64 40.98
C CYS A 3 -41.57 17.31 39.63
N ILE A 4 -40.91 17.08 38.48
CA ILE A 4 -39.55 16.62 38.17
C ILE A 4 -39.15 17.14 36.78
N MET A 5 -37.95 17.73 36.63
CA MET A 5 -37.27 17.83 35.34
C MET A 5 -36.74 16.45 34.94
N GLN A 6 -37.10 15.95 33.76
CA GLN A 6 -36.42 14.78 33.18
C GLN A 6 -35.48 15.22 32.07
N GLN A 7 -34.20 15.28 32.44
CA GLN A 7 -33.06 15.39 31.54
C GLN A 7 -32.76 13.99 30.99
N VAL A 8 -32.88 13.81 29.67
CA VAL A 8 -32.45 12.59 28.99
C VAL A 8 -30.97 12.76 28.62
N CYS A 9 -30.07 12.34 29.50
CA CYS A 9 -28.65 12.17 29.17
C CYS A 9 -28.44 10.76 28.59
N SER A 10 -28.32 10.64 27.27
CA SER A 10 -27.88 9.40 26.63
C SER A 10 -26.37 9.23 26.78
N ARG A 11 -25.96 8.39 27.74
CA ARG A 11 -24.56 7.95 27.89
C ARG A 11 -24.26 6.86 26.85
N ILE A 12 -23.58 7.20 25.76
CA ILE A 12 -23.02 6.21 24.85
C ILE A 12 -21.71 5.69 25.46
N ALA A 13 -21.79 4.58 26.19
CA ALA A 13 -20.61 3.85 26.64
C ALA A 13 -20.00 3.10 25.46
N ARG A 14 -18.95 3.66 24.86
CA ARG A 14 -18.13 2.94 23.87
C ARG A 14 -17.28 1.91 24.61
N ARG A 15 -17.63 0.63 24.52
CA ARG A 15 -16.75 -0.48 24.88
C ARG A 15 -15.63 -0.57 23.83
N ALA A 16 -14.45 -0.05 24.16
CA ALA A 16 -13.25 -0.34 23.39
C ALA A 16 -12.78 -1.76 23.73
N THR A 17 -12.68 -2.63 22.73
CA THR A 17 -12.02 -3.93 22.89
C THR A 17 -10.50 -3.72 22.91
N PRO A 18 -9.77 -4.32 23.86
CA PRO A 18 -8.31 -4.23 23.87
C PRO A 18 -7.74 -4.95 22.64
N LEU A 19 -6.92 -4.25 21.87
CA LEU A 19 -6.15 -4.83 20.77
C LEU A 19 -5.14 -5.82 21.35
N VAL A 20 -5.35 -7.11 21.10
CA VAL A 20 -4.40 -8.17 21.46
C VAL A 20 -3.23 -8.10 20.48
N ARG A 21 -2.03 -7.83 21.02
CA ARG A 21 -0.78 -7.81 20.26
C ARG A 21 -0.28 -9.26 20.14
N HIS A 22 -0.36 -9.83 18.94
CA HIS A 22 0.33 -11.09 18.65
C HIS A 22 1.82 -10.80 18.48
N VAL A 23 2.63 -11.22 19.45
CA VAL A 23 4.09 -11.20 19.35
C VAL A 23 4.52 -12.49 18.65
N SER A 24 5.16 -12.34 17.49
CA SER A 24 5.64 -13.41 16.62
C SER A 24 6.49 -14.45 17.35
N SER A 25 6.34 -15.72 16.95
CA SER A 25 7.09 -16.86 17.45
C SER A 25 8.58 -16.78 17.07
N LYS A 26 9.42 -17.27 17.98
CA LYS A 26 10.89 -17.33 17.87
C LYS A 26 11.31 -17.96 16.53
N PRO A 27 12.31 -17.41 15.82
CA PRO A 27 12.83 -18.04 14.61
C PRO A 27 13.48 -19.38 14.99
N ASN A 28 12.99 -20.47 14.42
CA ASN A 28 13.65 -21.76 14.52
C ASN A 28 14.93 -21.71 13.68
N LEU A 29 16.08 -21.52 14.35
CA LEU A 29 17.42 -21.51 13.75
C LEU A 29 18.02 -22.91 13.58
N GLN A 30 17.23 -23.98 13.71
CA GLN A 30 17.74 -25.35 13.61
C GLN A 30 17.48 -25.96 12.23
N THR A 31 18.17 -25.48 11.20
CA THR A 31 18.68 -26.32 10.08
C THR A 31 19.64 -25.46 9.25
N LEU A 32 20.91 -25.41 9.66
CA LEU A 32 21.99 -25.13 8.70
C LEU A 32 22.35 -26.49 8.07
N PRO A 33 22.04 -26.75 6.78
CA PRO A 33 22.77 -27.77 6.05
C PRO A 33 24.21 -27.29 5.87
N ALA A 34 25.16 -28.19 6.10
CA ALA A 34 26.60 -27.94 6.10
C ALA A 34 27.21 -27.76 4.70
N ASP A 35 26.39 -27.65 3.64
CA ASP A 35 26.82 -27.52 2.25
C ASP A 35 26.34 -26.19 1.68
N GLY A 36 27.19 -25.17 1.75
CA GLY A 36 26.99 -23.88 1.11
C GLY A 36 25.86 -23.04 1.73
N PHE A 37 26.03 -21.72 1.73
CA PHE A 37 25.05 -20.76 2.24
C PHE A 37 23.83 -20.64 1.27
N ALA A 38 23.20 -21.76 0.89
CA ALA A 38 22.07 -21.77 -0.03
C ALA A 38 20.79 -21.43 0.73
N LEU A 39 20.37 -20.16 0.66
CA LEU A 39 19.06 -19.76 1.16
C LEU A 39 17.95 -20.42 0.33
N PRO A 40 16.85 -20.88 0.95
CA PRO A 40 15.70 -21.37 0.21
C PRO A 40 15.14 -20.26 -0.70
N PRO A 41 14.58 -20.60 -1.87
CA PRO A 41 14.17 -19.64 -2.89
C PRO A 41 13.16 -18.62 -2.36
N LYS A 42 12.27 -19.05 -1.46
CA LYS A 42 11.32 -18.16 -0.78
C LYS A 42 12.01 -17.04 0.01
N LYS A 43 13.12 -17.33 0.69
CA LYS A 43 13.88 -16.32 1.44
C LYS A 43 14.68 -15.42 0.50
N LEU A 44 15.21 -15.95 -0.60
CA LEU A 44 15.88 -15.13 -1.62
C LEU A 44 14.92 -14.14 -2.28
N ARG A 45 13.71 -14.58 -2.65
CA ARG A 45 12.66 -13.68 -3.16
C ARG A 45 12.33 -12.58 -2.16
N ALA A 46 12.17 -12.93 -0.89
CA ALA A 46 11.91 -11.96 0.17
C ALA A 46 13.06 -10.94 0.32
N LEU A 47 14.32 -11.38 0.21
CA LEU A 47 15.48 -10.49 0.24
C LEU A 47 15.52 -9.55 -0.97
N VAL A 48 15.21 -10.05 -2.17
CA VAL A 48 15.10 -9.22 -3.37
C VAL A 48 13.98 -8.18 -3.22
N THR A 49 12.82 -8.56 -2.68
CA THR A 49 11.75 -7.60 -2.34
C THR A 49 12.23 -6.54 -1.35
N LEU A 50 12.95 -6.95 -0.31
CA LEU A 50 13.49 -6.06 0.71
C LEU A 50 14.52 -5.08 0.12
N TYR A 51 15.39 -5.57 -0.77
CA TYR A 51 16.34 -4.75 -1.51
C TYR A 51 15.61 -3.68 -2.34
N HIS A 52 14.56 -4.07 -3.06
CA HIS A 52 13.77 -3.12 -3.84
C HIS A 52 13.00 -2.09 -3.01
N GLN A 53 12.68 -2.42 -1.75
CA GLN A 53 12.07 -1.52 -0.77
C GLN A 53 13.10 -0.67 -0.03
N SER A 54 14.37 -1.08 0.01
CA SER A 54 15.42 -0.41 0.80
C SER A 54 15.63 1.06 0.41
N LYS A 55 15.29 1.45 -0.83
CA LYS A 55 15.34 2.85 -1.27
C LYS A 55 14.47 3.78 -0.43
N SER A 56 13.38 3.28 0.17
CA SER A 56 12.52 4.08 1.05
C SER A 56 12.86 3.93 2.55
N PHE A 57 13.98 3.29 2.88
CA PHE A 57 14.38 3.12 4.28
C PHE A 57 14.99 4.40 4.82
N ILE A 58 14.74 4.65 6.10
CA ILE A 58 15.22 5.83 6.81
C ILE A 58 16.71 5.63 7.11
N THR A 59 17.54 6.46 6.50
CA THR A 59 18.97 6.60 6.80
C THR A 59 19.19 7.84 7.66
N PRO A 60 20.32 7.95 8.40
CA PRO A 60 20.60 9.17 9.18
C PRO A 60 20.65 10.42 8.31
N GLU A 61 21.04 10.29 7.05
CA GLU A 61 21.09 11.40 6.08
C GLU A 61 19.70 11.87 5.65
N ASN A 62 18.73 10.95 5.49
CA ASN A 62 17.37 11.27 5.05
C ASN A 62 16.38 11.40 6.21
N LEU A 63 16.85 11.35 7.46
CA LEU A 63 16.00 11.30 8.64
C LEU A 63 15.17 12.59 8.78
N ASP A 64 15.82 13.74 8.70
CA ASP A 64 15.16 15.04 8.88
C ASP A 64 14.09 15.28 7.81
N GLU A 65 14.41 15.00 6.54
CA GLU A 65 13.45 15.10 5.44
C GLU A 65 12.26 14.12 5.62
N SER A 66 12.53 12.91 6.11
CA SER A 66 11.48 11.91 6.35
C SER A 66 10.54 12.30 7.50
N ILE A 67 11.07 12.98 8.53
CA ILE A 67 10.31 13.54 9.64
C ILE A 67 9.38 14.62 9.10
N ASP A 68 9.93 15.61 8.37
CA ASP A 68 9.14 16.70 7.80
C ASP A 68 8.04 16.16 6.88
N HIS A 69 8.36 15.24 5.98
CA HIS A 69 7.37 14.60 5.13
C HIS A 69 6.26 13.90 5.95
N ALA A 70 6.60 13.11 6.97
CA ALA A 70 5.63 12.38 7.77
C ALA A 70 4.68 13.29 8.57
N PHE A 71 5.15 14.46 9.02
CA PHE A 71 4.35 15.39 9.80
C PHE A 71 3.62 16.44 8.95
N LEU A 72 4.13 16.78 7.76
CA LEU A 72 3.51 17.75 6.84
C LEU A 72 2.52 17.09 5.88
N GLU A 73 2.76 15.85 5.45
CA GLU A 73 1.84 15.12 4.58
C GLU A 73 0.74 14.41 5.39
N VAL A 74 -0.28 15.16 5.81
CA VAL A 74 -1.49 14.57 6.41
C VAL A 74 -2.25 13.80 5.31
N PRO A 75 -2.37 12.45 5.38
CA PRO A 75 -3.13 11.68 4.42
C PRO A 75 -4.61 12.00 4.63
N GLY A 76 -5.17 12.84 3.75
CA GLY A 76 -6.54 13.36 3.85
C GLY A 76 -6.66 14.85 3.61
N MET A 77 -5.57 15.63 3.76
CA MET A 77 -5.62 17.08 3.49
C MET A 77 -5.43 17.43 2.00
N ARG A 78 -5.03 16.45 1.16
CA ARG A 78 -4.93 16.61 -0.30
C ARG A 78 -6.28 16.52 -1.03
N ALA A 79 -7.37 16.13 -0.36
CA ALA A 79 -8.71 16.13 -0.94
C ALA A 79 -9.30 17.55 -1.11
N PHE A 80 -8.72 18.54 -0.43
CA PHE A 80 -9.07 19.97 -0.60
C PHE A 80 -8.02 20.74 -1.39
N GLY A 81 -7.09 20.05 -2.06
CA GLY A 81 -6.28 20.66 -3.10
C GLY A 81 -7.22 21.20 -4.17
N HIS A 82 -7.22 22.51 -4.36
CA HIS A 82 -8.10 23.26 -5.25
C HIS A 82 -8.26 22.62 -6.64
N ARG A 83 -9.16 21.64 -6.81
CA ARG A 83 -9.86 21.51 -8.08
C ARG A 83 -10.54 22.85 -8.26
N LYS A 84 -10.04 23.68 -9.17
CA LYS A 84 -10.79 24.82 -9.69
C LYS A 84 -11.99 24.23 -10.42
N ILE A 85 -13.01 23.84 -9.66
CA ILE A 85 -14.30 23.41 -10.21
C ILE A 85 -14.86 24.66 -10.87
N ASP A 86 -14.94 24.62 -12.20
CA ASP A 86 -15.45 25.75 -12.97
C ASP A 86 -16.90 26.03 -12.57
N TRP A 87 -17.30 27.30 -12.49
CA TRP A 87 -18.62 27.70 -11.98
C TRP A 87 -19.81 26.98 -12.67
N PRO A 88 -19.79 26.72 -13.99
CA PRO A 88 -20.84 25.94 -14.66
C PRO A 88 -20.90 24.50 -14.17
N SER A 89 -19.75 23.88 -13.90
CA SER A 89 -19.67 22.49 -13.41
C SER A 89 -20.21 22.37 -11.98
N LEU A 90 -19.95 23.36 -11.13
CA LEU A 90 -20.52 23.44 -9.78
C LEU A 90 -22.05 23.57 -9.82
N ARG A 91 -22.57 24.40 -10.72
CA ARG A 91 -24.02 24.62 -10.89
C ARG A 91 -24.74 23.35 -11.36
N LEU A 92 -24.11 22.56 -12.22
CA LEU A 92 -24.61 21.26 -12.65
C LEU A 92 -24.66 20.26 -11.49
N GLU A 93 -23.61 20.22 -10.67
CA GLU A 93 -23.56 19.36 -9.50
C GLU A 93 -24.64 19.71 -8.47
N VAL A 94 -24.83 21.00 -8.18
CA VAL A 94 -25.90 21.48 -7.28
C VAL A 94 -27.29 21.08 -7.78
N LYS A 95 -27.57 21.27 -9.08
CA LYS A 95 -28.84 20.81 -9.67
C LYS A 95 -29.01 19.29 -9.61
N GLY A 96 -27.92 18.52 -9.70
CA GLY A 96 -27.92 17.08 -9.49
C GLY A 96 -28.33 16.73 -8.06
N ARG A 97 -27.75 17.41 -7.07
CA ARG A 97 -28.05 17.21 -5.64
C ARG A 97 -29.49 17.62 -5.28
N GLU A 98 -30.02 18.68 -5.86
CA GLU A 98 -31.40 19.12 -5.64
C GLU A 98 -32.45 18.11 -6.14
N ARG A 99 -32.09 17.27 -7.12
CA ARG A 99 -32.94 16.18 -7.63
C ARG A 99 -32.86 14.92 -6.79
N LEU A 100 -31.87 14.81 -5.90
CA LEU A 100 -31.77 13.68 -4.98
C LEU A 100 -32.74 13.88 -3.81
N SER A 101 -33.35 12.78 -3.36
CA SER A 101 -34.18 12.79 -2.17
C SER A 101 -33.37 13.33 -0.98
N LYS A 102 -33.88 14.37 -0.31
CA LYS A 102 -33.26 14.92 0.92
C LYS A 102 -33.25 13.91 2.08
N PHE A 103 -33.95 12.79 1.92
CA PHE A 103 -34.00 11.68 2.84
C PHE A 103 -33.22 10.50 2.25
N GLY A 104 -31.94 10.41 2.61
CA GLY A 104 -31.04 9.32 2.28
C GLY A 104 -29.80 9.41 3.18
N PHE A 105 -29.43 8.30 3.81
CA PHE A 105 -28.27 8.23 4.69
C PHE A 105 -26.98 8.58 3.92
N PRO A 106 -26.02 9.31 4.51
CA PRO A 106 -24.83 9.83 3.84
C PRO A 106 -23.82 8.75 3.37
N GLU A 107 -24.06 7.47 3.66
CA GLU A 107 -23.18 6.37 3.31
C GLU A 107 -23.06 6.09 1.80
N THR A 108 -23.97 6.61 0.97
CA THR A 108 -23.99 6.31 -0.47
C THR A 108 -23.38 7.41 -1.36
N LEU A 109 -23.07 8.60 -0.83
CA LEU A 109 -22.49 9.69 -1.62
C LEU A 109 -20.96 9.60 -1.75
N THR A 110 -20.27 8.93 -0.83
CA THR A 110 -18.86 8.53 -1.00
C THR A 110 -18.69 7.40 -2.01
N SER A 111 -19.76 6.62 -2.27
CA SER A 111 -19.71 5.45 -3.15
C SER A 111 -19.62 5.80 -4.63
N THR A 112 -20.20 6.91 -5.10
CA THR A 112 -20.21 7.22 -6.54
C THR A 112 -18.90 7.83 -7.04
N LEU A 113 -18.19 8.60 -6.21
CA LEU A 113 -16.85 9.09 -6.53
C LEU A 113 -15.80 7.97 -6.39
N GLY A 114 -15.92 7.12 -5.35
CA GLY A 114 -15.02 5.96 -5.18
C GLY A 114 -15.22 4.86 -6.24
N ARG A 115 -16.39 4.75 -6.87
CA ARG A 115 -16.67 3.71 -7.88
C ARG A 115 -15.94 3.92 -9.20
N TYR A 116 -15.66 5.17 -9.58
CA TYR A 116 -14.84 5.44 -10.76
C TYR A 116 -13.36 5.20 -10.49
N GLU A 117 -12.87 5.55 -9.29
CA GLU A 117 -11.45 5.40 -8.92
C GLU A 117 -11.07 3.93 -8.64
N ALA A 118 -11.92 3.18 -7.93
CA ALA A 118 -11.68 1.76 -7.61
C ALA A 118 -11.61 0.85 -8.84
N GLY A 119 -12.30 1.19 -9.94
CA GLY A 119 -12.27 0.42 -11.17
C GLY A 119 -10.95 0.56 -11.96
N TYR A 120 -10.21 1.66 -11.76
CA TYR A 120 -8.89 1.85 -12.36
C TYR A 120 -7.82 1.10 -11.56
N GLU A 121 -7.89 1.15 -10.22
CA GLU A 121 -6.94 0.45 -9.34
C GLU A 121 -6.94 -1.08 -9.57
N GLU A 122 -8.14 -1.69 -9.69
CA GLU A 122 -8.23 -3.14 -9.93
C GLU A 122 -7.70 -3.54 -11.31
N ARG A 123 -7.89 -2.67 -12.31
CA ARG A 123 -7.33 -2.89 -13.66
C ARG A 123 -5.81 -2.78 -13.65
N GLU A 124 -5.26 -1.80 -12.95
CA GLU A 124 -3.81 -1.60 -12.83
C GLU A 124 -3.14 -2.78 -12.11
N ALA A 125 -3.71 -3.24 -10.99
CA ALA A 125 -3.19 -4.41 -10.26
C ALA A 125 -3.16 -5.67 -11.14
N ARG A 126 -4.19 -5.87 -11.98
CA ARG A 126 -4.23 -7.00 -12.91
C ARG A 126 -3.18 -6.88 -14.02
N VAL A 127 -3.00 -5.68 -14.58
CA VAL A 127 -1.99 -5.43 -15.61
C VAL A 127 -0.59 -5.64 -15.04
N GLU A 128 -0.35 -5.18 -13.82
CA GLU A 128 0.92 -5.38 -13.11
C GLU A 128 1.21 -6.86 -12.88
N GLN A 129 0.21 -7.64 -12.44
CA GLN A 129 0.37 -9.09 -12.26
C GLN A 129 0.66 -9.82 -13.57
N VAL A 130 0.04 -9.40 -14.68
CA VAL A 130 0.32 -9.95 -16.01
C VAL A 130 1.73 -9.61 -16.46
N PHE A 131 2.18 -8.38 -16.22
CA PHE A 131 3.54 -7.94 -16.53
C PHE A 131 4.59 -8.71 -15.72
N ASP A 132 4.36 -8.90 -14.42
CA ASP A 132 5.22 -9.73 -13.57
C ASP A 132 5.31 -11.16 -14.11
N ALA A 133 4.17 -11.77 -14.46
CA ALA A 133 4.16 -13.13 -15.00
C ALA A 133 4.88 -13.26 -16.37
N MET A 134 4.79 -12.24 -17.23
CA MET A 134 5.42 -12.27 -18.56
C MET A 134 6.93 -12.02 -18.51
N TYR A 135 7.37 -11.12 -17.65
CA TYR A 135 8.75 -10.61 -17.65
C TYR A 135 9.55 -11.00 -16.40
N GLY A 136 8.91 -11.66 -15.42
CA GLY A 136 9.49 -11.96 -14.12
C GLY A 136 9.88 -10.70 -13.35
N THR A 137 9.14 -9.59 -13.51
CA THR A 137 9.46 -8.29 -12.91
C THR A 137 8.56 -7.95 -11.73
N TRP A 138 9.16 -7.53 -10.61
CA TRP A 138 8.45 -7.03 -9.45
C TRP A 138 8.10 -5.55 -9.60
N GLN A 139 6.84 -5.20 -9.36
CA GLN A 139 6.29 -3.84 -9.35
C GLN A 139 6.87 -2.92 -10.44
N THR A 140 6.32 -3.11 -11.64
CA THR A 140 6.51 -2.35 -12.90
C THR A 140 7.88 -2.31 -13.57
N ASN A 141 9.02 -2.48 -12.90
CA ASN A 141 10.34 -2.44 -13.59
C ASN A 141 11.53 -3.05 -12.83
N LYS A 142 11.32 -3.76 -11.72
CA LYS A 142 12.42 -4.29 -10.92
C LYS A 142 12.60 -5.78 -11.23
N PRO A 143 13.82 -6.28 -11.49
CA PRO A 143 14.01 -7.68 -11.85
C PRO A 143 13.64 -8.60 -10.69
N GLY A 144 12.85 -9.64 -10.95
CA GLY A 144 12.55 -10.70 -9.99
C GLY A 144 13.72 -11.66 -9.83
N LEU A 145 13.61 -12.57 -8.85
CA LEU A 145 14.67 -13.54 -8.56
C LEU A 145 14.98 -14.45 -9.75
N GLU A 146 13.95 -14.92 -10.47
CA GLU A 146 14.12 -15.88 -11.58
C GLU A 146 14.98 -15.26 -12.70
N LEU A 147 14.67 -14.02 -13.08
CA LEU A 147 15.43 -13.29 -14.10
C LEU A 147 16.91 -13.07 -13.68
N LEU A 148 17.16 -12.86 -12.39
CA LEU A 148 18.52 -12.72 -11.87
C LEU A 148 19.29 -14.04 -11.90
N GLN A 149 18.62 -15.18 -11.73
CA GLN A 149 19.26 -16.49 -11.81
C GLN A 149 19.63 -16.84 -13.25
N ASP A 150 18.70 -16.62 -14.20
CA ASP A 150 18.95 -16.87 -15.62
C ASP A 150 20.14 -16.04 -16.15
N THR A 151 20.15 -14.74 -15.83
CA THR A 151 21.24 -13.84 -16.24
C THR A 151 22.56 -14.15 -15.55
N TRP A 152 22.54 -14.70 -14.34
CA TRP A 152 23.76 -15.11 -13.64
C TRP A 152 24.44 -16.29 -14.34
N GLU A 153 23.67 -17.30 -14.75
CA GLU A 153 24.19 -18.47 -15.48
C GLU A 153 24.83 -18.06 -16.81
N ASP A 154 24.19 -17.16 -17.56
CA ASP A 154 24.71 -16.63 -18.82
C ASP A 154 26.03 -15.86 -18.62
N VAL A 155 26.11 -15.03 -17.59
CA VAL A 155 27.32 -14.25 -17.28
C VAL A 155 28.45 -15.17 -16.82
N GLU A 156 28.14 -16.19 -16.01
CA GLU A 156 29.12 -17.16 -15.54
C GLU A 156 29.70 -17.97 -16.70
N GLN A 157 28.89 -18.36 -17.69
CA GLN A 157 29.38 -19.03 -18.90
C GLN A 157 30.31 -18.12 -19.71
N ARG A 158 29.94 -16.87 -19.95
CA ARG A 158 30.80 -15.91 -20.67
C ARG A 158 32.13 -15.68 -19.97
N LEU A 159 32.13 -15.60 -18.64
CA LEU A 159 33.36 -15.46 -17.86
C LEU A 159 34.27 -16.69 -18.00
N LYS A 160 33.69 -17.90 -18.05
CA LYS A 160 34.46 -19.14 -18.28
C LYS A 160 35.03 -19.20 -19.69
N ASP A 161 34.24 -18.80 -20.69
CA ASP A 161 34.68 -18.75 -22.09
C ASP A 161 35.81 -17.73 -22.32
N GLU A 162 35.86 -16.65 -21.55
CA GLU A 162 36.95 -15.67 -21.56
C GLU A 162 38.22 -16.17 -20.84
N GLU A 163 38.08 -17.13 -19.92
CA GLU A 163 39.17 -17.65 -19.09
C GLU A 163 39.92 -18.85 -19.72
N GLU A 164 39.35 -19.49 -20.76
CA GLU A 164 40.03 -20.51 -21.59
C GLU A 164 40.56 -19.91 -22.92
N PRO A 165 41.81 -19.41 -22.98
CA PRO A 165 42.45 -18.96 -24.22
C PRO A 165 42.94 -20.10 -25.14
#